data_AF-A0A7L3V022-F1
#
_entry.id   AF-A0A7L3V022-F1
#
_cell.length_a   1.000
_cell.length_b   1.000
_cell.length_c   1.000
_cell.angle_alpha   90.00
_cell.angle_beta   90.00
_cell.angle_gamma   90.00
#
_symmetry.space_group_name_H-M   'P 1'
#
loop_
_entity.id
_entity.type
_entity.pdbx_description
1 polymer ?
#
loop_
_entity_poly.entity_id
_entity_poly.type
_entity_poly.pdbx_seq_one_letter_code
_entity_poly.pdbx_strand_id
1 'polypeptide(L)'
;KDAVIQLQEGHNAWYRESQRFCYTNTRAPRWNDVWTRTQIRVTSRRMIRVTQVDSEEELEKFSLWNVVLSFLRGKLNNTSIDVDLYSNKTCLKVELLEPDTTYSVVLLRRTSPLSQIFYYSAGISVGLLASLLILVYMMSKVMPKKSPVYFLLVGGWSFSLYLLQLIFKNLQEICKSYWQYLLGYLLTVGLLSFAVCYRYGPLENERSINLLSWALQLLGLLLIYSGIQIHPIALGLVLVAVCTKNLDYPLQWAFAAYRRVQSSKLGPTPPRLLTEEEFQLQGEVETQKALAELRSFCQSPEFSAWTTVSRIQSPKR
;
A
#
# COMPACT_ATOMS: atom_id res chain seq x y z
N LYS A 1 -31.52 9.94 14.13
CA LYS A 1 -30.11 9.57 13.86
C LYS A 1 -29.94 9.61 12.36
N ASP A 2 -29.27 10.63 11.83
CA ASP A 2 -28.99 10.71 10.39
C ASP A 2 -28.14 9.50 10.00
N ALA A 3 -28.51 8.78 8.94
CA ALA A 3 -27.76 7.63 8.48
C ALA A 3 -26.42 8.10 7.86
N VAL A 4 -25.30 7.51 8.30
CA VAL A 4 -23.99 7.77 7.68
C VAL A 4 -23.85 6.90 6.44
N ILE A 5 -23.64 7.54 5.28
CA ILE A 5 -23.49 6.86 4.00
C ILE A 5 -22.01 6.52 3.78
N GLN A 6 -21.70 5.25 3.53
CA GLN A 6 -20.35 4.80 3.19
C GLN A 6 -20.05 5.07 1.71
N LEU A 7 -18.97 5.78 1.43
CA LEU A 7 -18.53 6.07 0.07
C LEU A 7 -17.80 4.88 -0.53
N GLN A 8 -18.23 4.47 -1.74
CA GLN A 8 -17.55 3.47 -2.56
C GLN A 8 -16.88 4.12 -3.77
N GLU A 9 -15.78 3.53 -4.22
CA GLU A 9 -14.98 4.03 -5.33
C GLU A 9 -15.76 3.99 -6.66
N GLY A 10 -15.80 5.12 -7.38
CA GLY A 10 -16.50 5.23 -8.68
C GLY A 10 -18.03 5.23 -8.61
N HIS A 11 -18.64 5.16 -7.42
CA HIS A 11 -20.09 5.24 -7.29
C HIS A 11 -20.55 6.70 -7.31
N ASN A 12 -21.29 7.07 -8.35
CA ASN A 12 -21.82 8.42 -8.53
C ASN A 12 -23.30 8.44 -8.12
N ALA A 13 -23.58 8.98 -6.94
CA ALA A 13 -24.95 9.14 -6.44
C ALA A 13 -25.30 10.63 -6.28
N TRP A 14 -26.57 10.94 -6.55
CA TRP A 14 -27.15 12.27 -6.40
C TRP A 14 -27.98 12.34 -5.13
N TYR A 15 -27.82 13.42 -4.38
CA TYR A 15 -28.49 13.65 -3.12
C TYR A 15 -29.18 15.01 -3.11
N ARG A 16 -30.33 15.08 -2.42
CA ARG A 16 -31.16 16.29 -2.27
C ARG A 16 -31.28 16.77 -0.82
N GLU A 17 -30.72 16.02 0.11
CA GLU A 17 -30.81 16.27 1.55
C GLU A 17 -29.42 16.33 2.16
N SER A 18 -29.32 16.95 3.35
CA SER A 18 -28.06 17.06 4.07
C SER A 18 -27.67 15.68 4.58
N GLN A 19 -26.56 15.15 4.11
CA GLN A 19 -26.10 13.81 4.45
C GLN A 19 -24.66 13.84 4.95
N ARG A 20 -24.32 12.79 5.71
CA ARG A 20 -22.97 12.56 6.22
C ARG A 20 -22.37 11.40 5.44
N PHE A 21 -21.17 11.62 4.92
CA PHE A 21 -20.44 10.64 4.13
C PHE A 21 -19.17 10.26 4.86
N CYS A 22 -18.86 8.98 4.93
CA CYS A 22 -17.57 8.52 5.43
C CYS A 22 -16.93 7.57 4.44
N TYR A 23 -15.63 7.71 4.25
CA TYR A 23 -14.79 6.77 3.54
C TYR A 23 -13.88 6.09 4.56
N THR A 24 -13.87 4.75 4.55
CA THR A 24 -13.02 3.94 5.42
C THR A 24 -11.97 3.23 4.57
N ASN A 25 -10.70 3.40 4.93
CA ASN A 25 -9.62 2.72 4.24
C ASN A 25 -9.52 1.28 4.76
N THR A 26 -10.01 0.32 4.00
CA THR A 26 -10.02 -1.10 4.39
C THR A 26 -8.68 -1.79 4.22
N ARG A 27 -7.72 -1.17 3.50
CA ARG A 27 -6.40 -1.74 3.23
C ARG A 27 -5.33 -0.89 3.92
N ALA A 28 -4.37 -1.55 4.58
CA ALA A 28 -3.18 -0.86 5.05
C ALA A 28 -2.43 -0.26 3.84
N PRO A 29 -2.01 1.01 3.92
CA PRO A 29 -1.35 1.68 2.80
C PRO A 29 -0.06 0.93 2.43
N ARG A 30 0.03 0.51 1.17
CA ARG A 30 1.24 -0.09 0.63
C ARG A 30 2.17 1.00 0.12
N TRP A 31 3.46 0.68 0.03
CA TRP A 31 4.46 1.64 -0.46
C TRP A 31 4.16 2.13 -1.90
N ASN A 32 3.49 1.33 -2.74
CA ASN A 32 3.05 1.77 -4.08
C ASN A 32 1.91 2.80 -4.05
N ASP A 33 1.11 2.82 -2.98
CA ASP A 33 -0.06 3.71 -2.87
C ASP A 33 0.35 5.17 -2.66
N VAL A 34 1.62 5.42 -2.28
CA VAL A 34 2.24 6.75 -2.18
C VAL A 34 2.17 7.51 -3.52
N TRP A 35 2.16 6.78 -4.64
CA TRP A 35 2.05 7.36 -5.98
C TRP A 35 0.61 7.65 -6.38
N THR A 36 -0.37 7.27 -5.56
CA THR A 36 -1.79 7.48 -5.79
C THR A 36 -2.34 8.53 -4.84
N ARG A 37 -3.35 9.28 -5.30
CA ARG A 37 -4.07 10.28 -4.54
C ARG A 37 -5.55 9.93 -4.58
N THR A 38 -6.13 9.72 -3.41
CA THR A 38 -7.56 9.49 -3.27
C THR A 38 -8.23 10.82 -2.97
N GLN A 39 -9.24 11.20 -3.76
CA GLN A 39 -9.95 12.47 -3.64
C GLN A 39 -11.45 12.21 -3.55
N ILE A 40 -12.12 12.89 -2.62
CA ILE A 40 -13.57 12.98 -2.60
C ILE A 40 -13.96 14.28 -3.28
N ARG A 41 -14.68 14.15 -4.39
CA ARG A 41 -15.17 15.27 -5.18
C ARG A 41 -16.66 15.46 -4.90
N VAL A 42 -17.01 16.66 -4.44
CA VAL A 42 -18.39 17.08 -4.25
C VAL A 42 -18.71 18.15 -5.30
N THR A 43 -19.70 17.88 -6.13
CA THR A 43 -20.15 18.77 -7.20
C THR A 43 -21.60 19.17 -6.95
N SER A 44 -21.87 20.48 -6.98
CA SER A 44 -23.20 21.04 -6.82
C SER A 44 -23.45 22.16 -7.82
N ARG A 45 -24.72 22.37 -8.18
CA ARG A 45 -25.13 23.50 -9.04
C ARG A 45 -25.28 24.81 -8.26
N ARG A 46 -25.51 24.73 -6.96
CA ARG A 46 -25.73 25.89 -6.08
C ARG A 46 -24.88 25.79 -4.82
N MET A 47 -24.94 26.82 -3.97
CA MET A 47 -24.11 26.91 -2.77
C MET A 47 -24.39 25.77 -1.80
N ILE A 48 -23.34 25.00 -1.49
CA ILE A 48 -23.31 23.95 -0.48
C ILE A 48 -22.13 24.18 0.46
N ARG A 49 -22.28 23.78 1.72
CA ARG A 49 -21.21 23.80 2.70
C ARG A 49 -20.71 22.39 2.91
N VAL A 50 -19.43 22.16 2.62
CA VAL A 50 -18.76 20.88 2.86
C VAL A 50 -17.77 21.06 4.01
N THR A 51 -17.94 20.30 5.09
CA THR A 51 -17.00 20.27 6.21
C THR A 51 -16.31 18.92 6.29
N GLN A 52 -14.97 18.94 6.33
CA GLN A 52 -14.15 17.77 6.60
C GLN A 52 -14.01 17.61 8.12
N VAL A 53 -14.30 16.41 8.61
CA VAL A 53 -14.22 16.07 10.04
C VAL A 53 -13.33 14.85 10.18
N ASP A 54 -12.30 14.99 11.01
CA ASP A 54 -11.21 14.01 11.14
C ASP A 54 -11.54 12.84 12.09
N SER A 55 -12.64 12.91 12.85
CA SER A 55 -13.09 11.84 13.77
C SER A 55 -14.61 11.80 13.95
N GLU A 56 -15.14 10.59 14.16
CA GLU A 56 -16.55 10.31 14.50
C GLU A 56 -16.93 10.86 15.90
N GLU A 57 -15.95 10.99 16.80
CA GLU A 57 -16.13 11.50 18.18
C GLU A 57 -16.15 13.04 18.26
N GLU A 58 -15.43 13.73 17.37
CA GLU A 58 -15.49 15.19 17.21
C GLU A 58 -16.84 15.65 16.63
N LEU A 59 -17.59 14.73 16.02
CA LEU A 59 -18.92 14.96 15.46
C LEU A 59 -19.98 15.23 16.54
N GLU A 60 -19.78 14.70 17.76
CA GLU A 60 -20.69 14.87 18.90
C GLU A 60 -20.33 16.10 19.76
N LYS A 61 -19.07 16.54 19.74
CA LYS A 61 -18.58 17.66 20.56
C LYS A 61 -18.79 19.01 19.84
N PHE A 62 -20.04 19.44 19.74
CA PHE A 62 -20.43 20.76 19.23
C PHE A 62 -20.11 21.86 20.26
N SER A 63 -18.84 22.26 20.38
CA SER A 63 -18.44 23.48 21.08
C SER A 63 -18.39 24.65 20.09
N LEU A 64 -18.86 25.83 20.49
CA LEU A 64 -19.10 27.04 19.66
C LEU A 64 -17.94 27.45 18.73
N TRP A 65 -16.70 27.04 19.02
CA TRP A 65 -15.53 27.20 18.15
C TRP A 65 -15.65 26.44 16.82
N ASN A 66 -16.36 25.32 16.77
CA ASN A 66 -16.65 24.58 15.54
C ASN A 66 -17.58 25.36 14.60
N VAL A 67 -18.44 26.25 15.12
CA VAL A 67 -19.28 27.13 14.30
C VAL A 67 -18.42 28.21 13.63
N VAL A 68 -17.47 28.77 14.35
CA VAL A 68 -16.54 29.80 13.82
C VAL A 68 -15.56 29.19 12.81
N LEU A 69 -14.96 28.03 13.12
CA LEU A 69 -14.08 27.31 12.19
C LEU A 69 -14.83 26.77 10.96
N SER A 70 -16.07 26.31 11.11
CA SER A 70 -16.87 25.83 9.97
C SER A 70 -17.26 26.97 9.02
N PHE A 71 -17.45 28.19 9.53
CA PHE A 71 -17.66 29.36 8.69
C PHE A 71 -16.41 29.72 7.88
N LEU A 72 -15.22 29.66 8.49
CA LEU A 72 -13.94 29.94 7.81
C LEU A 72 -13.49 28.83 6.85
N ARG A 73 -13.87 27.57 7.10
CA ARG A 73 -13.43 26.40 6.31
C ARG A 73 -14.44 25.97 5.22
N GLY A 74 -15.54 26.71 5.07
CA GLY A 74 -16.58 26.41 4.07
C GLY A 74 -16.07 26.58 2.65
N LYS A 75 -15.80 25.46 1.96
CA LYS A 75 -15.50 25.45 0.51
C LYS A 75 -16.81 25.40 -0.29
N LEU A 76 -16.95 26.20 -1.35
CA LEU A 76 -18.21 26.31 -2.16
C LEU A 76 -18.11 25.81 -3.61
N ASN A 77 -19.29 25.38 -4.12
CA ASN A 77 -19.69 24.95 -5.48
C ASN A 77 -19.01 23.73 -6.11
N ASN A 78 -17.69 23.62 -6.05
CA ASN A 78 -16.95 22.46 -6.55
C ASN A 78 -15.72 22.23 -5.68
N THR A 79 -15.82 21.26 -4.78
CA THR A 79 -14.78 21.02 -3.78
C THR A 79 -14.21 19.63 -3.96
N SER A 80 -12.91 19.58 -4.23
CA SER A 80 -12.14 18.34 -4.10
C SER A 80 -11.43 18.35 -2.76
N ILE A 81 -11.69 17.33 -1.96
CA ILE A 81 -11.06 17.12 -0.67
C ILE A 81 -10.15 15.91 -0.82
N ASP A 82 -8.91 16.08 -0.39
CA ASP A 82 -7.92 15.02 -0.43
C ASP A 82 -8.06 14.15 0.80
N VAL A 83 -8.07 12.84 0.57
CA VAL A 83 -8.08 11.85 1.63
C VAL A 83 -6.63 11.52 1.96
N ASP A 84 -6.23 11.75 3.20
CA ASP A 84 -4.89 11.38 3.67
C ASP A 84 -4.71 9.86 3.63
N LEU A 85 -3.61 9.41 3.03
CA LEU A 85 -3.33 7.99 2.79
C LEU A 85 -3.23 7.16 4.09
N TYR A 86 -2.79 7.82 5.17
CA TYR A 86 -2.61 7.23 6.49
C TYR A 86 -3.84 7.39 7.39
N SER A 87 -4.86 8.12 6.94
CA SER A 87 -6.10 8.23 7.69
C SER A 87 -6.93 6.97 7.49
N ASN A 88 -7.29 6.32 8.61
CA ASN A 88 -8.13 5.12 8.58
C ASN A 88 -9.56 5.43 8.15
N LYS A 89 -10.07 6.63 8.48
CA LYS A 89 -11.41 7.09 8.13
C LYS A 89 -11.39 8.58 7.83
N THR A 90 -12.06 8.98 6.76
CA THR A 90 -12.30 10.39 6.44
C THR A 90 -13.79 10.63 6.30
N CYS A 91 -14.33 11.58 7.08
CA CYS A 91 -15.75 11.87 7.09
C CYS A 91 -16.00 13.31 6.63
N LEU A 92 -17.15 13.48 5.98
CA LEU A 92 -17.60 14.70 5.35
C LEU A 92 -19.05 14.94 5.73
N LYS A 93 -19.37 16.17 6.11
CA LYS A 93 -20.75 16.62 6.26
C LYS A 93 -21.07 17.61 5.14
N VAL A 94 -22.13 17.33 4.39
CA VAL A 94 -22.63 18.23 3.34
C VAL A 94 -23.93 18.86 3.82
N GLU A 95 -23.91 20.17 4.01
CA GLU A 95 -25.07 20.98 4.38
C GLU A 95 -25.54 21.80 3.17
N LEU A 96 -26.85 21.82 2.92
CA LEU A 96 -27.46 22.61 1.86
C LEU A 96 -27.79 24.00 2.42
N LEU A 97 -27.29 25.05 1.75
CA LEU A 97 -27.57 26.44 2.11
C LEU A 97 -28.84 26.96 1.43
N GLU A 98 -29.22 26.35 0.30
CA GLU A 98 -30.39 26.71 -0.50
C GLU A 98 -31.34 25.51 -0.70
N PRO A 99 -32.66 25.75 -0.69
CA PRO A 99 -33.66 24.71 -0.98
C PRO A 99 -33.62 24.28 -2.46
N ASP A 100 -33.98 23.01 -2.72
CA ASP A 100 -33.97 22.37 -4.05
C ASP A 100 -32.57 22.25 -4.69
N THR A 101 -31.55 21.98 -3.87
CA THR A 101 -30.18 21.79 -4.35
C THR A 101 -29.82 20.31 -4.47
N THR A 102 -29.36 19.92 -5.66
CA THR A 102 -28.85 18.57 -5.92
C THR A 102 -27.33 18.61 -5.96
N TYR A 103 -26.68 17.70 -5.23
CA TYR A 103 -25.24 17.52 -5.28
C TYR A 103 -24.88 16.06 -5.55
N SER A 104 -23.71 15.84 -6.13
CA SER A 104 -23.12 14.52 -6.35
C SER A 104 -21.81 14.40 -5.59
N VAL A 105 -21.63 13.28 -4.90
CA VAL A 105 -20.37 12.94 -4.22
C VAL A 105 -19.74 11.75 -4.93
N VAL A 106 -18.47 11.86 -5.27
CA VAL A 106 -17.73 10.80 -5.96
C VAL A 106 -16.36 10.64 -5.32
N LEU A 107 -16.00 9.39 -4.99
CA LEU A 107 -14.65 9.01 -4.61
C LEU A 107 -13.85 8.62 -5.85
N LEU A 108 -12.78 9.36 -6.13
CA LEU A 108 -11.88 9.15 -7.27
C LEU A 108 -10.47 8.90 -6.76
N ARG A 109 -9.87 7.77 -7.15
CA ARG A 109 -8.42 7.56 -7.04
C ARG A 109 -7.76 7.97 -8.35
N ARG A 110 -6.74 8.82 -8.25
CA ARG A 110 -5.95 9.31 -9.38
C ARG A 110 -4.47 9.19 -9.07
N THR A 111 -3.63 9.25 -10.09
CA THR A 111 -2.18 9.38 -9.89
C THR A 111 -1.86 10.71 -9.22
N SER A 112 -0.92 10.71 -8.28
CA SER A 112 -0.55 11.92 -7.56
C SER A 112 0.13 12.92 -8.50
N PRO A 113 -0.08 14.24 -8.35
CA PRO A 113 0.59 15.22 -9.22
C PRO A 113 2.12 15.16 -9.11
N LEU A 114 2.64 14.75 -7.95
CA LEU A 114 4.07 14.53 -7.72
C LEU A 114 4.62 13.41 -8.59
N SER A 115 3.89 12.30 -8.74
CA SER A 115 4.29 11.19 -9.61
C SER A 115 4.41 11.62 -11.06
N GLN A 116 3.49 12.47 -11.52
CA GLN A 116 3.46 13.00 -12.88
C GLN A 116 4.64 13.95 -13.12
N ILE A 117 4.91 14.87 -12.18
CA ILE A 117 6.07 15.78 -12.25
C ILE A 117 7.38 14.99 -12.20
N PHE A 118 7.46 13.95 -11.37
CA PHE A 118 8.62 13.08 -11.28
C PHE A 118 8.86 12.33 -12.61
N TYR A 119 7.81 11.79 -13.23
CA TYR A 119 7.92 11.10 -14.52
C TYR A 119 8.48 12.00 -15.62
N TYR A 120 7.92 13.21 -15.78
CA TYR A 120 8.40 14.13 -16.80
C TYR A 120 9.81 14.67 -16.50
N SER A 121 10.13 14.98 -15.24
CA SER A 121 11.46 15.47 -14.88
C SER A 121 12.55 14.42 -15.01
N ALA A 122 12.30 13.18 -14.58
CA ALA A 122 13.21 12.05 -14.76
C ALA A 122 13.37 11.67 -16.24
N GLY A 123 12.29 11.71 -17.03
CA GLY A 123 12.34 11.47 -18.47
C GLY A 123 13.21 12.50 -19.20
N ILE A 124 13.04 13.78 -18.87
CA ILE A 124 13.87 14.86 -19.43
C ILE A 124 15.33 14.71 -19.01
N SER A 125 15.63 14.38 -17.75
CA SER A 125 17.01 14.24 -17.28
C SER A 125 17.73 13.05 -17.92
N VAL A 126 17.05 11.91 -18.06
CA VAL A 126 17.58 10.75 -18.79
C VAL A 126 17.78 11.07 -20.26
N GLY A 127 16.85 11.79 -20.89
CA GLY A 127 16.98 12.26 -22.27
C GLY A 127 18.20 13.17 -22.48
N LEU A 128 18.40 14.13 -21.59
CA LEU A 128 19.56 15.04 -21.58
C LEU A 128 20.89 14.31 -21.37
N LEU A 129 20.91 13.31 -20.47
CA LEU A 129 22.10 12.49 -20.23
C LEU A 129 22.41 11.62 -21.45
N ALA A 130 21.40 10.98 -22.03
CA ALA A 130 21.56 10.13 -23.21
C ALA A 130 22.05 10.93 -24.43
N SER A 131 21.48 12.11 -24.69
CA SER A 131 21.93 12.97 -25.78
C SER A 131 23.36 13.49 -25.57
N LEU A 132 23.75 13.76 -24.33
CA LEU A 132 25.12 14.16 -23.98
C LEU A 132 26.11 13.02 -24.24
N LEU A 133 25.75 11.77 -23.89
CA LEU A 133 26.56 10.59 -24.21
C LEU A 133 26.68 10.36 -25.72
N ILE A 134 25.60 10.57 -26.48
CA ILE A 134 25.62 10.49 -27.95
C ILE A 134 26.54 11.58 -28.54
N LEU A 135 26.50 12.80 -28.02
CA LEU A 135 27.37 13.89 -28.46
C LEU A 135 28.85 13.59 -28.18
N VAL A 136 29.17 13.08 -26.98
CA VAL A 136 30.52 12.62 -26.62
C VAL A 136 30.99 11.50 -27.55
N TYR A 137 30.12 10.55 -27.87
CA TYR A 137 30.41 9.48 -28.84
C TYR A 137 30.63 10.02 -30.27
N MET A 138 29.84 11.01 -30.69
CA MET A 138 30.05 11.65 -32.00
C MET A 138 31.40 12.37 -32.06
N MET A 139 31.77 13.10 -31.00
CA MET A 139 33.05 13.79 -30.92
C MET A 139 34.24 12.81 -30.93
N SER A 140 34.13 11.67 -30.25
CA SER A 140 35.18 10.65 -30.25
C SER A 140 35.41 10.06 -31.66
N LYS A 141 34.37 9.97 -32.48
CA LYS A 141 34.43 9.46 -33.85
C LYS A 141 35.06 10.45 -34.85
N VAL A 142 34.98 11.76 -34.57
CA VAL A 142 35.47 12.84 -35.45
C VAL A 142 36.96 13.15 -35.21
N MET A 143 37.56 12.64 -34.11
CA MET A 143 38.99 12.82 -33.83
C MET A 143 39.89 12.03 -34.82
N PRO A 144 41.02 12.63 -35.29
CA PRO A 144 41.83 12.08 -36.38
C PRO A 144 42.54 10.77 -36.00
N LYS A 145 42.29 9.71 -36.77
CA LYS A 145 42.75 8.31 -36.60
C LYS A 145 44.27 8.06 -36.76
N LYS A 146 45.15 9.03 -36.50
CA LYS A 146 46.57 8.95 -36.93
C LYS A 146 47.50 8.09 -36.06
N SER A 147 47.08 7.55 -34.91
CA SER A 147 47.96 6.69 -34.10
C SER A 147 47.20 5.52 -33.43
N PRO A 148 47.73 4.28 -33.44
CA PRO A 148 47.11 3.10 -32.83
C PRO A 148 47.06 3.17 -31.29
N VAL A 149 47.78 4.11 -30.66
CA VAL A 149 47.65 4.43 -29.23
C VAL A 149 46.27 5.05 -28.92
N TYR A 150 45.67 5.78 -29.87
CA TYR A 150 44.29 6.26 -29.74
C TYR A 150 43.27 5.13 -29.81
N PHE A 151 43.55 4.04 -30.53
CA PHE A 151 42.65 2.88 -30.62
C PHE A 151 42.55 2.13 -29.28
N LEU A 152 43.62 2.15 -28.48
CA LEU A 152 43.69 1.55 -27.13
C LEU A 152 43.08 2.46 -26.05
N LEU A 153 43.24 3.79 -26.19
CA LEU A 153 42.65 4.80 -25.29
C LEU A 153 41.14 4.99 -25.52
N VAL A 154 40.67 4.74 -26.74
CA VAL A 154 39.25 4.78 -27.18
C VAL A 154 38.51 3.47 -26.84
N GLY A 155 39.20 2.41 -26.42
CA GLY A 155 38.63 1.08 -26.19
C GLY A 155 37.68 0.92 -24.99
N GLY A 156 37.31 1.97 -24.25
CA GLY A 156 36.44 1.75 -23.09
C GLY A 156 35.76 2.98 -22.49
N TRP A 157 34.86 2.69 -21.55
CA TRP A 157 34.13 3.61 -20.68
C TRP A 157 35.02 4.72 -20.09
N SER A 158 36.32 4.48 -19.92
CA SER A 158 37.32 5.42 -19.41
C SER A 158 37.45 6.72 -20.23
N PHE A 159 37.36 6.68 -21.56
CA PHE A 159 37.45 7.91 -22.38
C PHE A 159 36.17 8.75 -22.28
N SER A 160 35.01 8.10 -22.32
CA SER A 160 33.72 8.76 -22.11
C SER A 160 33.61 9.36 -20.70
N LEU A 161 34.08 8.65 -19.68
CA LEU A 161 34.15 9.17 -18.31
C LEU A 161 35.16 10.32 -18.17
N TYR A 162 36.30 10.26 -18.86
CA TYR A 162 37.28 11.35 -18.87
C TYR A 162 36.70 12.63 -19.49
N LEU A 163 36.01 12.53 -20.63
CA LEU A 163 35.33 13.67 -21.24
C LEU A 163 34.19 14.19 -20.36
N LEU A 164 33.40 13.30 -19.74
CA LEU A 164 32.37 13.69 -18.77
C LEU A 164 33.00 14.45 -17.59
N GLN A 165 34.09 13.92 -17.03
CA GLN A 165 34.84 14.56 -15.94
C GLN A 165 35.42 15.92 -16.36
N LEU A 166 35.89 16.06 -17.60
CA LEU A 166 36.38 17.31 -18.16
C LEU A 166 35.26 18.36 -18.27
N ILE A 167 34.06 17.95 -18.69
CA ILE A 167 32.88 18.82 -18.72
C ILE A 167 32.49 19.25 -17.31
N PHE A 168 32.46 18.33 -16.34
CA PHE A 168 32.14 18.65 -14.94
C PHE A 168 33.14 19.60 -14.28
N LYS A 169 34.44 19.45 -14.57
CA LYS A 169 35.48 20.35 -14.03
C LYS A 169 35.40 21.75 -14.61
N ASN A 170 35.09 21.87 -15.90
CA ASN A 170 35.04 23.16 -16.61
C ASN A 170 33.61 23.71 -16.74
N LEU A 171 32.65 23.16 -16.00
CA LEU A 171 31.23 23.47 -16.15
C LEU A 171 30.93 24.95 -15.89
N GLN A 172 31.67 25.55 -14.95
CA GLN A 172 31.54 26.97 -14.61
C GLN A 172 32.03 27.89 -15.74
N GLU A 173 33.10 27.50 -16.43
CA GLU A 173 33.66 28.22 -17.57
C GLU A 173 32.74 28.11 -18.79
N ILE A 174 32.23 26.89 -19.04
CA ILE A 174 31.29 26.60 -20.13
C ILE A 174 29.98 27.35 -19.93
N CYS A 175 29.43 27.36 -18.71
CA CYS A 175 28.20 28.09 -18.39
C CYS A 175 28.33 29.61 -18.58
N LYS A 176 29.50 30.20 -18.30
CA LYS A 176 29.71 31.65 -18.50
C LYS A 176 30.00 32.00 -19.95
N SER A 177 30.87 31.24 -20.61
CA SER A 177 31.37 31.55 -21.95
C SER A 177 30.39 31.15 -23.06
N TYR A 178 29.62 30.07 -22.86
CA TYR A 178 28.72 29.49 -23.88
C TYR A 178 27.25 29.36 -23.42
N TRP A 179 26.79 30.20 -22.50
CA TRP A 179 25.42 30.21 -21.95
C TRP A 179 24.33 30.07 -23.03
N GLN A 180 24.43 30.80 -24.14
CA GLN A 180 23.41 30.81 -25.20
C GLN A 180 23.30 29.44 -25.91
N TYR A 181 24.42 28.81 -26.22
CA TYR A 181 24.46 27.48 -26.84
C TYR A 181 24.00 26.40 -25.87
N LEU A 182 24.38 26.51 -24.60
CA LEU A 182 23.92 25.61 -23.55
C LEU A 182 22.40 25.71 -23.37
N LEU A 183 21.85 26.93 -23.36
CA LEU A 183 20.42 27.18 -23.25
C LEU A 183 19.67 26.61 -24.48
N GLY A 184 20.18 26.85 -25.69
CA GLY A 184 19.61 26.28 -26.91
C GLY A 184 19.62 24.75 -26.93
N TYR A 185 20.71 24.12 -26.49
CA TYR A 185 20.80 22.67 -26.34
C TYR A 185 19.81 22.12 -25.31
N LEU A 186 19.77 22.71 -24.11
CA LEU A 186 18.86 22.29 -23.05
C LEU A 186 17.39 22.43 -23.48
N LEU A 187 17.05 23.50 -24.20
CA LEU A 187 15.70 23.75 -24.66
C LEU A 187 15.29 22.81 -25.80
N THR A 188 16.15 22.60 -26.80
CA THR A 188 15.87 21.71 -27.93
C THR A 188 15.77 20.24 -27.49
N VAL A 189 16.74 19.74 -26.73
CA VAL A 189 16.72 18.37 -26.22
C VAL A 189 15.66 18.19 -25.15
N GLY A 190 15.45 19.18 -24.29
CA GLY A 190 14.42 19.16 -23.26
C GLY A 190 13.03 19.06 -23.87
N LEU A 191 12.72 19.88 -24.89
CA LEU A 191 11.45 19.81 -25.61
C LEU A 191 11.28 18.49 -26.37
N LEU A 192 12.34 17.99 -27.02
CA LEU A 192 12.29 16.70 -27.72
C LEU A 192 12.02 15.56 -26.74
N SER A 193 12.73 15.54 -25.60
CA SER A 193 12.54 14.53 -24.55
C SER A 193 11.15 14.63 -23.93
N PHE A 194 10.66 15.84 -23.69
CA PHE A 194 9.30 16.08 -23.21
C PHE A 194 8.24 15.59 -24.21
N ALA A 195 8.41 15.86 -25.50
CA ALA A 195 7.49 15.39 -26.54
C ALA A 195 7.45 13.86 -26.60
N VAL A 196 8.60 13.20 -26.45
CA VAL A 196 8.70 11.74 -26.38
C VAL A 196 8.00 11.20 -25.12
N CYS A 197 8.28 11.76 -23.94
CA CYS A 197 7.62 11.37 -22.69
C CYS A 197 6.11 11.63 -22.70
N TYR A 198 5.68 12.74 -23.30
CA TYR A 198 4.25 13.07 -23.46
C TYR A 198 3.54 12.08 -24.39
N ARG A 199 4.21 11.62 -25.45
CA ARG A 199 3.66 10.62 -26.37
C ARG A 199 3.50 9.24 -25.71
N TYR A 200 4.44 8.83 -24.86
CA TYR A 200 4.36 7.55 -24.16
C TYR A 200 3.38 7.58 -22.97
N GLY A 201 3.14 8.76 -22.39
CA GLY A 201 2.20 8.96 -21.30
C GLY A 201 2.74 8.53 -19.93
N PRO A 202 2.10 8.96 -18.83
CA PRO A 202 2.52 8.63 -17.47
C PRO A 202 2.28 7.15 -17.13
N LEU A 203 3.02 6.66 -16.13
CA LEU A 203 2.97 5.27 -15.66
C LEU A 203 1.64 4.95 -14.95
N GLU A 204 0.68 4.37 -15.66
CA GLU A 204 -0.60 3.92 -15.08
C GLU A 204 -0.59 2.45 -14.64
N ASN A 205 0.31 1.64 -15.21
CA ASN A 205 0.33 0.21 -14.96
C ASN A 205 0.98 -0.13 -13.61
N GLU A 206 0.31 -0.92 -12.76
CA GLU A 206 0.82 -1.37 -11.46
C GLU A 206 2.19 -2.08 -11.57
N ARG A 207 2.40 -2.86 -12.63
CA ARG A 207 3.68 -3.51 -12.92
C ARG A 207 4.80 -2.50 -13.15
N SER A 208 4.51 -1.41 -13.86
CA SER A 208 5.48 -0.37 -14.17
C SER A 208 5.84 0.46 -12.94
N ILE A 209 4.86 0.73 -12.06
CA ILE A 209 5.10 1.33 -10.74
C ILE A 209 6.02 0.42 -9.92
N ASN A 210 5.70 -0.87 -9.81
CA ASN A 210 6.56 -1.83 -9.10
C ASN A 210 8.01 -1.86 -9.66
N LEU A 211 8.19 -1.89 -10.97
CA LEU A 211 9.52 -1.89 -11.60
C LEU A 211 10.29 -0.59 -11.31
N LEU A 212 9.65 0.57 -11.47
CA LEU A 212 10.26 1.86 -11.13
C LEU A 212 10.71 1.90 -9.68
N SER A 213 9.94 1.29 -8.81
CA SER A 213 10.16 1.25 -7.38
C SER A 213 11.35 0.40 -6.99
N TRP A 214 11.46 -0.78 -7.59
CA TRP A 214 12.66 -1.60 -7.49
C TRP A 214 13.89 -0.89 -8.05
N ALA A 215 13.74 -0.20 -9.19
CA ALA A 215 14.83 0.58 -9.78
C ALA A 215 15.28 1.72 -8.87
N LEU A 216 14.36 2.48 -8.26
CA LEU A 216 14.67 3.57 -7.33
C LEU A 216 15.28 3.05 -6.03
N GLN A 217 14.81 1.92 -5.51
CA GLN A 217 15.39 1.29 -4.32
C GLN A 217 16.81 0.78 -4.61
N LEU A 218 17.02 0.13 -5.75
CA LEU A 218 18.35 -0.34 -6.17
C LEU A 218 19.29 0.83 -6.44
N LEU A 219 18.81 1.88 -7.09
CA LEU A 219 19.56 3.12 -7.31
C LEU A 219 19.92 3.78 -5.97
N GLY A 220 19.00 3.84 -5.01
CA GLY A 220 19.25 4.36 -3.67
C GLY A 220 20.33 3.57 -2.94
N LEU A 221 20.26 2.23 -2.98
CA LEU A 221 21.28 1.36 -2.40
C LEU A 221 22.64 1.54 -3.10
N LEU A 222 22.66 1.67 -4.42
CA LEU A 222 23.86 1.95 -5.20
C LEU A 222 24.47 3.31 -4.82
N LEU A 223 23.64 4.34 -4.68
CA LEU A 223 24.06 5.68 -4.25
C LEU A 223 24.64 5.66 -2.84
N ILE A 224 24.00 4.96 -1.89
CA ILE A 224 24.52 4.75 -0.53
C ILE A 224 25.89 4.06 -0.58
N TYR A 225 26.00 2.99 -1.38
CA TYR A 225 27.26 2.26 -1.54
C TYR A 225 28.36 3.14 -2.15
N SER A 226 28.04 3.91 -3.18
CA SER A 226 29.00 4.78 -3.89
C SER A 226 29.34 6.07 -3.15
N GLY A 227 28.46 6.55 -2.27
CA GLY A 227 28.64 7.80 -1.52
C GLY A 227 29.45 7.65 -0.24
N ILE A 228 29.62 6.43 0.28
CA ILE A 228 30.37 6.17 1.51
C ILE A 228 31.77 5.69 1.16
N GLN A 229 32.77 6.49 1.53
CA GLN A 229 34.19 6.18 1.26
C GLN A 229 34.67 4.91 1.99
N ILE A 230 34.09 4.60 3.15
CA ILE A 230 34.41 3.40 3.94
C ILE A 230 33.48 2.24 3.55
N HIS A 231 33.98 1.33 2.72
CA HIS A 231 33.23 0.18 2.19
C HIS A 231 32.53 -0.70 3.24
N PRO A 232 33.12 -1.06 4.41
CA PRO A 232 32.43 -1.90 5.38
C PRO A 232 31.23 -1.22 6.03
N ILE A 233 31.28 0.10 6.23
CA ILE A 233 30.14 0.87 6.76
C ILE A 233 29.01 0.94 5.72
N ALA A 234 29.38 1.13 4.45
CA ALA A 234 28.44 1.14 3.33
C ALA A 234 27.69 -0.19 3.19
N LEU A 235 28.44 -1.30 3.25
CA LEU A 235 27.86 -2.64 3.24
C LEU A 235 26.98 -2.89 4.46
N GLY A 236 27.41 -2.49 5.66
CA GLY A 236 26.60 -2.58 6.88
C GLY A 236 25.26 -1.85 6.76
N LEU A 237 25.25 -0.63 6.23
CA LEU A 237 24.02 0.14 6.02
C LEU A 237 23.08 -0.48 4.99
N VAL A 238 23.62 -1.00 3.87
CA VAL A 238 22.83 -1.74 2.88
C VAL A 238 22.21 -2.99 3.52
N LEU A 239 22.98 -3.72 4.30
CA LEU A 239 22.52 -4.94 4.98
C LEU A 239 21.43 -4.62 6.01
N VAL A 240 21.59 -3.56 6.79
CA VAL A 240 20.56 -3.07 7.73
C VAL A 240 19.28 -2.68 6.97
N ALA A 241 19.37 -1.94 5.86
CA ALA A 241 18.21 -1.53 5.07
C ALA A 241 17.45 -2.73 4.44
N VAL A 242 18.18 -3.77 4.01
CA VAL A 242 17.58 -5.00 3.50
C VAL A 242 16.96 -5.82 4.64
N CYS A 243 17.62 -5.86 5.79
CA CYS A 243 17.09 -6.54 6.98
C CYS A 243 15.81 -5.88 7.44
N THR A 244 15.74 -4.56 7.65
CA THR A 244 14.52 -3.89 8.15
C THR A 244 13.30 -4.13 7.27
N LYS A 245 13.46 -4.20 5.94
CA LYS A 245 12.36 -4.50 5.01
C LYS A 245 11.91 -5.96 5.06
N ASN A 246 12.82 -6.88 5.35
CA ASN A 246 12.55 -8.32 5.37
C ASN A 246 12.37 -8.88 6.79
N LEU A 247 12.50 -8.07 7.85
CA LEU A 247 12.55 -8.53 9.25
C LEU A 247 11.18 -8.89 9.80
N ASP A 248 10.09 -8.32 9.27
CA ASP A 248 8.73 -8.59 9.75
C ASP A 248 8.37 -10.07 9.65
N TYR A 249 8.80 -10.74 8.58
CA TYR A 249 8.54 -12.16 8.34
C TYR A 249 9.29 -13.11 9.30
N PRO A 250 10.64 -13.02 9.46
CA PRO A 250 11.37 -13.82 10.43
C PRO A 250 11.03 -13.45 11.88
N LEU A 251 10.65 -12.21 12.20
CA LEU A 251 10.14 -11.86 13.54
C LEU A 251 8.83 -12.55 13.83
N GLN A 252 7.86 -12.52 12.90
CA GLN A 252 6.60 -13.26 13.06
C GLN A 252 6.85 -14.77 13.19
N TRP A 253 7.76 -15.31 12.39
CA TRP A 253 8.11 -16.73 12.43
C TRP A 253 8.85 -17.10 13.72
N ALA A 254 9.77 -16.27 14.20
CA ALA A 254 10.47 -16.45 15.48
C ALA A 254 9.50 -16.34 16.67
N PHE A 255 8.53 -15.41 16.61
CA PHE A 255 7.50 -15.28 17.64
C PHE A 255 6.53 -16.46 17.63
N ALA A 256 6.16 -16.95 16.45
CA ALA A 256 5.36 -18.15 16.29
C ALA A 256 6.11 -19.40 16.80
N ALA A 257 7.41 -19.52 16.48
CA ALA A 257 8.26 -20.60 16.97
C ALA A 257 8.44 -20.53 18.49
N TYR A 258 8.69 -19.35 19.04
CA TYR A 258 8.77 -19.12 20.49
C TYR A 258 7.46 -19.51 21.19
N ARG A 259 6.32 -19.04 20.67
CA ARG A 259 4.99 -19.41 21.20
C ARG A 259 4.74 -20.91 21.10
N ARG A 260 5.18 -21.57 20.01
CA ARG A 260 5.03 -23.02 19.82
C ARG A 260 5.88 -23.81 20.79
N VAL A 261 7.13 -23.37 21.04
CA VAL A 261 8.03 -23.96 22.03
C VAL A 261 7.51 -23.73 23.46
N GLN A 262 6.94 -22.56 23.74
CA GLN A 262 6.31 -22.27 25.03
C GLN A 262 5.05 -23.13 25.23
N SER A 263 4.23 -23.31 24.20
CA SER A 263 3.05 -24.19 24.22
C SER A 263 3.43 -25.66 24.38
N SER A 264 4.54 -26.12 23.79
CA SER A 264 5.01 -27.50 24.00
C SER A 264 5.62 -27.69 25.39
N LYS A 265 6.24 -26.65 25.98
CA LYS A 265 6.71 -26.68 27.37
C LYS A 265 5.55 -26.69 28.37
N LEU A 266 4.40 -26.13 28.01
CA LEU A 266 3.21 -26.11 28.86
C LEU A 266 2.44 -27.45 28.89
N GLY A 267 2.80 -28.40 28.01
CA GLY A 267 2.11 -29.68 27.86
C GLY A 267 0.65 -29.52 27.37
N PRO A 268 0.02 -30.56 26.80
CA PRO A 268 -1.43 -30.55 26.67
C PRO A 268 -2.03 -30.44 28.08
N THR A 269 -2.96 -29.51 28.28
CA THR A 269 -3.75 -29.46 29.51
C THR A 269 -4.37 -30.84 29.74
N PRO A 270 -4.19 -31.46 30.91
CA PRO A 270 -4.77 -32.78 31.16
C PRO A 270 -6.28 -32.72 30.89
N PRO A 271 -6.85 -33.74 30.24
CA PRO A 271 -8.28 -33.76 29.95
C PRO A 271 -9.04 -33.53 31.25
N ARG A 272 -9.94 -32.56 31.21
CA ARG A 272 -10.76 -32.20 32.37
C ARG A 272 -11.51 -33.45 32.82
N LEU A 273 -11.34 -33.83 34.09
CA LEU A 273 -12.15 -34.88 34.70
C LEU A 273 -13.62 -34.43 34.63
N LEU A 274 -14.51 -35.38 34.30
CA LEU A 274 -15.95 -35.11 34.33
C LEU A 274 -16.33 -34.58 35.71
N THR A 275 -17.22 -33.59 35.73
CA THR A 275 -17.89 -33.22 36.98
C THR A 275 -18.83 -34.35 37.41
N GLU A 276 -19.15 -34.40 38.71
CA GLU A 276 -20.08 -35.42 39.23
C GLU A 276 -21.42 -35.40 38.45
N GLU A 277 -21.93 -34.22 38.14
CA GLU A 277 -23.16 -34.06 37.36
C GLU A 277 -23.03 -34.60 35.92
N GLU A 278 -21.90 -34.33 35.25
CA GLU A 278 -21.64 -34.88 33.91
C GLU A 278 -21.50 -36.40 33.96
N PHE A 279 -20.90 -36.95 35.03
CA PHE A 279 -20.75 -38.39 35.22
C PHE A 279 -22.11 -39.07 35.44
N GLN A 280 -22.95 -38.50 36.31
CA GLN A 280 -24.30 -39.01 36.54
C GLN A 280 -25.15 -38.97 35.28
N LEU A 281 -25.13 -37.84 34.56
CA LEU A 281 -25.90 -37.67 33.33
C LEU A 281 -25.43 -38.63 32.22
N GLN A 282 -24.12 -38.83 32.07
CA GLN A 282 -23.59 -39.80 31.12
C GLN A 282 -23.92 -41.24 31.53
N GLY A 283 -23.90 -41.54 32.83
CA GLY A 283 -24.36 -42.81 33.38
C GLY A 283 -25.82 -43.08 33.06
N GLU A 284 -26.71 -42.10 33.24
CA GLU A 284 -28.13 -42.22 32.92
C GLU A 284 -28.37 -42.47 31.43
N VAL A 285 -27.70 -41.70 30.55
CA VAL A 285 -27.86 -41.81 29.09
C VAL A 285 -27.37 -43.17 28.58
N GLU A 286 -26.19 -43.62 28.99
CA GLU A 286 -25.66 -44.93 28.57
C GLU A 286 -26.45 -46.08 29.19
N THR A 287 -26.94 -45.94 30.42
CA THR A 287 -27.83 -46.94 31.05
C THR A 287 -29.15 -47.05 30.29
N GLN A 288 -29.78 -45.94 29.93
CA GLN A 288 -31.02 -45.95 29.14
C GLN A 288 -30.81 -46.57 27.76
N LYS A 289 -29.71 -46.22 27.09
CA LYS A 289 -29.35 -46.78 25.79
C LYS A 289 -29.09 -48.29 25.87
N ALA A 290 -28.31 -48.75 26.84
CA ALA A 290 -28.04 -50.16 27.05
C ALA A 290 -29.31 -50.94 27.42
N LEU A 291 -30.21 -50.37 28.23
CA LEU A 291 -31.51 -50.98 28.54
C LEU A 291 -32.43 -51.06 27.32
N ALA A 292 -32.42 -50.06 26.44
CA ALA A 292 -33.19 -50.07 25.21
C ALA A 292 -32.67 -51.14 24.23
N GLU A 293 -31.35 -51.25 24.09
CA GLU A 293 -30.68 -52.29 23.29
C GLU A 293 -30.92 -53.69 23.87
N LEU A 294 -30.88 -53.84 25.20
CA LEU A 294 -31.21 -55.11 25.86
C LEU A 294 -32.68 -55.48 25.63
N ARG A 295 -33.61 -54.52 25.66
CA ARG A 295 -35.03 -54.75 25.41
C ARG A 295 -35.28 -55.17 23.97
N SER A 296 -34.65 -54.52 22.99
CA SER A 296 -34.78 -54.91 21.59
C SER A 296 -34.17 -56.29 21.33
N PHE A 297 -33.03 -56.60 21.95
CA PHE A 297 -32.41 -57.92 21.89
C PHE A 297 -33.32 -59.00 22.47
N CYS A 298 -33.92 -58.77 23.64
CA CYS A 298 -34.87 -59.69 24.25
C CYS A 298 -36.15 -59.92 23.42
N GLN A 299 -36.51 -58.98 22.54
CA GLN A 299 -37.64 -59.09 21.61
C GLN A 299 -37.29 -59.79 20.29
N SER A 300 -36.00 -60.02 20.03
CA SER A 300 -35.53 -60.66 18.81
C SER A 300 -35.73 -62.19 18.85
N PRO A 301 -35.93 -62.85 17.69
CA PRO A 301 -36.11 -64.29 17.62
C PRO A 301 -34.84 -65.09 17.99
N GLU A 302 -33.69 -64.43 18.11
CA GLU A 302 -32.41 -65.03 18.48
C GLU A 302 -32.22 -65.16 20.01
N PHE A 303 -33.12 -64.59 20.82
CA PHE A 303 -33.00 -64.58 22.28
C PHE A 303 -33.61 -65.84 22.94
N SER A 304 -32.76 -66.66 23.55
CA SER A 304 -33.20 -67.82 24.35
C SER A 304 -33.52 -67.45 25.80
N ALA A 305 -34.76 -67.09 26.09
CA ALA A 305 -35.19 -66.63 27.42
C ALA A 305 -34.87 -67.63 28.56
N TRP A 306 -35.12 -68.93 28.35
CA TRP A 306 -34.90 -69.96 29.38
C TRP A 306 -33.43 -70.19 29.74
N THR A 307 -32.52 -70.08 28.76
CA THR A 307 -31.07 -70.22 28.99
C THR A 307 -30.50 -69.01 29.73
N THR A 308 -31.08 -67.82 29.52
CA THR A 308 -30.65 -66.60 30.19
C THR A 308 -31.14 -66.57 31.65
N VAL A 309 -32.42 -66.90 31.89
CA VAL A 309 -33.00 -66.92 33.24
C VAL A 309 -32.30 -67.94 34.15
N SER A 310 -31.86 -69.09 33.61
CA SER A 310 -31.13 -70.11 34.39
C SER A 310 -29.72 -69.69 34.82
N ARG A 311 -29.16 -68.65 34.19
CA ARG A 311 -27.83 -68.11 34.51
C ARG A 311 -27.86 -66.93 35.48
N ILE A 312 -29.04 -66.35 35.73
CA ILE A 312 -29.17 -65.19 36.62
C ILE A 312 -29.27 -65.67 38.07
N GLN A 313 -28.44 -65.09 38.94
CA GLN A 313 -28.26 -65.53 40.33
C GLN A 313 -29.47 -65.22 41.23
N SER A 314 -30.28 -64.23 40.88
CA SER A 314 -31.46 -63.79 41.65
C SER A 314 -32.59 -63.29 40.73
N PRO A 315 -33.32 -64.20 40.04
CA PRO A 315 -34.45 -63.80 39.21
C PRO A 315 -35.59 -63.31 40.11
N LYS A 316 -35.82 -61.99 40.14
CA LYS A 316 -37.03 -61.41 40.72
C LYS A 316 -38.04 -61.18 39.59
N ARG A 317 -39.29 -61.50 39.89
CA ARG A 317 -40.43 -61.30 38.99
C ARG A 317 -40.88 -59.85 38.98
#